data_AF-A0AB35L714-F1
#
_entry.id   AF-A0AB35L714-F1
#
_cell.length_a   1.000
_cell.length_b   1.000
_cell.length_c   1.000
_cell.angle_alpha   90.00
_cell.angle_beta   90.00
_cell.angle_gamma   90.00
#
_symmetry.space_group_name_H-M   'P 1'
#
loop_
_entity.id
_entity.type
_entity.pdbx_description
1 polymer ?
#
loop_
_entity_poly.entity_id
_entity_poly.type
_entity_poly.pdbx_seq_one_letter_code
_entity_poly.pdbx_strand_id
1 'polypeptide(L)'
;MASLTIRMDNDLKQRLRAQATRNGRSMAEEVRQILRDALLSTTPHGAQVTCARQHCSLNPPCAIHPGELLREAFLKELGMTVPALARALNVSASTIRDIVRERRNITAVMAIRLGRYFGTSAQLWMNLQSVHSLAKAYAECGDEIEREIKPFRLTNQSPPCVDDTPHKDT
;
A
#
# COMPACT_ATOMS: atom_id res chain seq x y z
N MET A 1 3.91 -23.28 -31.15
CA MET A 1 5.10 -23.48 -30.30
C MET A 1 5.48 -22.11 -29.75
N ALA A 2 5.46 -21.77 -28.45
CA ALA A 2 5.42 -22.55 -27.21
C ALA A 2 4.34 -21.98 -26.27
N SER A 3 3.52 -22.85 -25.66
CA SER A 3 2.50 -22.45 -24.67
C SER A 3 3.13 -22.43 -23.27
N LEU A 4 3.26 -21.22 -22.72
CA LEU A 4 3.68 -20.96 -21.35
C LEU A 4 2.68 -21.62 -20.39
N THR A 5 3.05 -22.78 -19.85
CA THR A 5 2.18 -23.57 -18.98
C THR A 5 2.26 -22.97 -17.58
N ILE A 6 1.45 -21.94 -17.31
CA ILE A 6 1.25 -21.43 -15.96
C ILE A 6 0.68 -22.58 -15.13
N ARG A 7 1.41 -23.02 -14.10
CA ARG A 7 0.93 -23.93 -13.04
C ARG A 7 -0.12 -23.19 -12.22
N MET A 8 -1.29 -23.03 -12.82
CA MET A 8 -2.50 -22.56 -12.16
C MET A 8 -3.15 -23.77 -11.49
N ASP A 9 -3.32 -23.67 -10.17
CA ASP A 9 -3.80 -24.74 -9.29
C ASP A 9 -5.10 -25.36 -9.81
N ASN A 10 -5.20 -26.69 -9.72
CA ASN A 10 -6.22 -27.47 -10.43
C ASN A 10 -7.64 -27.16 -9.93
N ASP A 11 -7.77 -26.73 -8.67
CA ASP A 11 -9.04 -26.36 -8.05
C ASP A 11 -9.65 -25.09 -8.64
N LEU A 12 -8.84 -24.08 -8.96
CA LEU A 12 -9.35 -22.84 -9.57
C LEU A 12 -9.83 -23.11 -11.00
N LYS A 13 -9.10 -23.96 -11.74
CA LYS A 13 -9.50 -24.42 -13.08
C LYS A 13 -10.79 -25.25 -13.03
N GLN A 14 -10.95 -26.12 -12.02
CA GLN A 14 -12.16 -26.91 -11.86
C GLN A 14 -13.38 -26.05 -11.49
N ARG A 15 -13.22 -25.08 -10.58
CA ARG A 15 -14.31 -24.16 -10.21
C ARG A 15 -14.73 -23.26 -11.36
N LEU A 16 -13.77 -22.74 -12.14
CA LEU A 16 -14.06 -21.92 -13.33
C LEU A 16 -14.73 -22.73 -14.45
N ARG A 17 -14.36 -24.00 -14.64
CA ARG A 17 -15.05 -24.90 -15.58
C ARG A 17 -16.50 -25.16 -15.17
N ALA A 18 -16.74 -25.46 -13.89
CA ALA A 18 -18.09 -25.71 -13.38
C ALA A 18 -19.01 -24.48 -13.49
N GLN A 19 -18.45 -23.26 -13.38
CA GLN A 19 -19.17 -22.00 -13.55
C GLN A 19 -19.51 -21.72 -15.04
N ALA A 20 -18.56 -21.97 -15.94
CA ALA A 20 -18.71 -21.75 -17.38
C ALA A 20 -19.83 -22.60 -18.01
N THR A 21 -20.03 -23.83 -17.54
CA THR A 21 -21.08 -24.72 -18.02
C THR A 21 -22.48 -24.25 -17.61
N ARG A 22 -22.63 -23.59 -16.45
CA ARG A 22 -23.93 -23.06 -15.97
C ARG A 22 -24.40 -21.85 -16.76
N ASN A 23 -23.47 -21.00 -17.17
CA ASN A 23 -23.77 -19.73 -17.84
C ASN A 23 -23.72 -19.84 -19.37
N GLY A 24 -23.35 -21.00 -19.92
CA GLY A 24 -23.27 -21.24 -21.37
C GLY A 24 -22.19 -20.42 -22.08
N ARG A 25 -21.16 -19.97 -21.34
CA ARG A 25 -20.11 -19.05 -21.84
C ARG A 25 -18.75 -19.72 -21.87
N SER A 26 -17.91 -19.30 -22.81
CA SER A 26 -16.50 -19.70 -22.84
C SER A 26 -15.76 -19.13 -21.64
N MET A 27 -14.83 -19.89 -21.07
CA MET A 27 -14.05 -19.51 -19.88
C MET A 27 -13.30 -18.18 -20.04
N ALA A 28 -12.83 -17.87 -21.25
CA ALA A 28 -12.17 -16.61 -21.55
C ALA A 28 -13.14 -15.42 -21.62
N GLU A 29 -14.44 -15.67 -21.85
CA GLU A 29 -15.48 -14.65 -21.85
C GLU A 29 -15.93 -14.33 -20.43
N GLU A 30 -16.02 -15.34 -19.56
CA GLU A 30 -16.38 -15.15 -18.15
C GLU A 30 -15.33 -14.31 -17.40
N VAL A 31 -14.04 -14.61 -17.60
CA VAL A 31 -12.93 -13.83 -17.00
C VAL A 31 -12.94 -12.38 -17.50
N ARG A 32 -13.20 -12.17 -18.79
CA ARG A 32 -13.30 -10.83 -19.37
C ARG A 32 -14.53 -10.08 -18.86
N GLN A 33 -15.65 -10.76 -18.64
CA GLN A 33 -16.87 -10.14 -18.12
C GLN A 33 -16.73 -9.80 -16.62
N ILE A 34 -16.12 -10.66 -15.81
CA ILE A 34 -15.82 -10.38 -14.39
C ILE A 34 -14.91 -9.15 -14.27
N LEU A 35 -13.88 -9.05 -15.10
CA LEU A 35 -12.99 -7.89 -15.15
C LEU A 35 -13.72 -6.64 -15.66
N ARG A 36 -14.61 -6.78 -16.64
CA ARG A 36 -15.41 -5.66 -17.18
C ARG A 36 -16.41 -5.13 -16.15
N ASP A 37 -17.10 -6.01 -15.41
CA ASP A 37 -18.03 -5.62 -14.36
C ASP A 37 -17.30 -4.97 -13.18
N ALA A 38 -16.10 -5.46 -12.82
CA ALA A 38 -15.25 -4.85 -11.80
C ALA A 38 -14.72 -3.46 -12.19
N LEU A 39 -14.55 -3.19 -13.49
CA LEU A 39 -14.06 -1.91 -14.00
C LEU A 39 -15.18 -0.92 -14.35
N LEU A 40 -16.40 -1.39 -14.67
CA LEU A 40 -17.56 -0.55 -15.02
C LEU A 40 -18.54 -0.33 -13.85
N SER A 41 -18.37 -1.00 -12.71
CA SER A 41 -19.07 -0.67 -11.46
C SER A 41 -18.45 0.53 -10.76
N THR A 42 -18.29 1.64 -11.49
CA THR A 42 -18.30 2.97 -10.87
C THR A 42 -19.76 3.30 -10.54
N THR A 43 -20.25 2.86 -9.40
CA THR A 43 -21.49 3.43 -8.86
C THR A 43 -21.20 4.89 -8.48
N PRO A 44 -21.98 5.86 -9.00
CA PRO A 44 -22.03 7.18 -8.40
C PRO A 44 -22.84 7.09 -7.09
N HIS A 45 -22.56 7.99 -6.15
CA HIS A 45 -23.35 8.28 -4.96
C HIS A 45 -23.16 7.39 -3.70
N GLY A 46 -22.47 7.96 -2.70
CA GLY A 46 -23.10 8.25 -1.40
C GLY A 46 -23.67 7.11 -0.53
N ALA A 47 -23.34 5.84 -0.76
CA ALA A 47 -23.79 4.73 0.06
C ALA A 47 -22.68 4.25 1.01
N GLN A 48 -22.66 4.90 2.17
CA GLN A 48 -22.24 4.39 3.48
C GLN A 48 -21.59 3.00 3.48
N VAL A 49 -20.25 2.99 3.50
CA VAL A 49 -19.50 1.91 4.13
C VAL A 49 -19.73 2.05 5.64
N THR A 50 -20.86 1.52 6.14
CA THR A 50 -21.06 1.24 7.56
C THR A 50 -20.35 -0.07 7.89
N CYS A 51 -19.01 -0.05 7.79
CA CYS A 51 -18.17 -1.04 8.45
C CYS A 51 -17.77 -0.45 9.80
N ALA A 52 -18.48 -0.88 10.85
CA ALA A 52 -18.10 -0.73 12.26
C ALA A 52 -17.77 0.70 12.75
N ARG A 53 -18.79 1.35 13.35
CA ARG A 53 -18.57 2.18 14.54
C ARG A 53 -17.96 1.30 15.64
N GLN A 54 -16.64 1.14 15.63
CA GLN A 54 -15.87 0.74 16.78
C GLN A 54 -14.59 1.54 16.69
N HIS A 55 -14.32 2.36 17.70
CA HIS A 55 -13.12 3.18 17.79
C HIS A 55 -11.86 2.42 17.34
N CYS A 56 -11.38 2.68 16.13
CA CYS A 56 -9.96 2.57 15.86
C CYS A 56 -9.39 3.93 16.27
N SER A 57 -8.97 4.04 17.53
CA SER A 57 -7.89 4.97 17.86
C SER A 57 -6.79 4.77 16.80
N LEU A 58 -6.24 5.86 16.30
CA LEU A 58 -5.46 6.05 15.07
C LEU A 58 -4.21 5.16 14.92
N ASN A 59 -4.35 3.83 14.95
CA ASN A 59 -3.23 2.93 14.78
C ASN A 59 -3.71 1.57 14.25
N PRO A 60 -3.51 1.25 12.95
CA PRO A 60 -3.86 -0.07 12.43
C PRO A 60 -2.92 -1.13 13.06
N PRO A 61 -3.45 -2.17 13.73
CA PRO A 61 -2.64 -3.17 14.45
C PRO A 61 -1.82 -4.11 13.55
N CYS A 62 -1.81 -3.90 12.23
CA CYS A 62 -1.10 -4.73 11.27
C CYS A 62 -0.27 -3.87 10.31
N ALA A 63 0.77 -3.22 10.82
CA ALA A 63 1.71 -2.49 9.98
C ALA A 63 2.77 -3.45 9.42
N ILE A 64 2.41 -4.14 8.33
CA ILE A 64 3.27 -5.12 7.65
C ILE A 64 4.55 -4.42 7.19
N HIS A 65 5.71 -4.98 7.55
CA HIS A 65 6.98 -4.42 7.10
C HIS A 65 7.10 -4.61 5.58
N PRO A 66 7.51 -3.60 4.79
CA PRO A 66 7.60 -3.73 3.34
C PRO A 66 8.56 -4.85 2.88
N GLY A 67 9.56 -5.17 3.71
CA GLY A 67 10.46 -6.32 3.54
C GLY A 67 9.81 -7.69 3.74
N GLU A 68 8.81 -7.80 4.62
CA GLU A 68 8.00 -9.01 4.77
C GLU A 68 7.15 -9.23 3.52
N LEU A 69 6.49 -8.17 3.04
CA LEU A 69 5.72 -8.22 1.79
C LEU A 69 6.61 -8.62 0.61
N LEU A 70 7.82 -8.04 0.50
CA LEU A 70 8.77 -8.40 -0.55
C LEU A 70 9.16 -9.89 -0.51
N ARG A 71 9.29 -10.45 0.69
CA ARG A 71 9.66 -11.86 0.90
C ARG A 71 8.52 -12.80 0.52
N GLU A 72 7.33 -12.58 1.06
CA GLU A 72 6.20 -13.50 0.90
C GLU A 72 5.49 -13.34 -0.45
N ALA A 73 5.23 -12.11 -0.90
CA ALA A 73 4.42 -11.88 -2.11
C ALA A 73 5.23 -11.88 -3.41
N PHE A 74 6.55 -11.66 -3.35
CA PHE A 74 7.38 -11.57 -4.56
C PHE A 74 8.46 -12.65 -4.61
N LEU A 75 9.35 -12.73 -3.62
CA LEU A 75 10.48 -13.67 -3.68
C LEU A 75 10.01 -15.13 -3.64
N LYS A 76 9.04 -15.46 -2.78
CA LYS A 76 8.49 -16.81 -2.65
C LYS A 76 7.66 -17.23 -3.86
N GLU A 77 6.77 -16.36 -4.32
CA GLU A 77 5.92 -16.59 -5.51
C GLU A 77 6.74 -16.77 -6.80
N LEU A 78 7.81 -15.98 -6.96
CA LEU A 78 8.68 -16.05 -8.14
C LEU A 78 9.81 -17.08 -8.01
N GLY A 79 9.92 -17.76 -6.86
CA GLY A 79 11.05 -18.67 -6.57
C GLY A 79 12.42 -17.97 -6.67
N MET A 80 12.48 -16.67 -6.39
CA MET A 80 13.64 -15.83 -6.65
C MET A 80 14.53 -15.70 -5.41
N THR A 81 15.84 -15.80 -5.61
CA THR A 81 16.81 -15.61 -4.53
C THR A 81 17.18 -14.14 -4.34
N VAL A 82 17.54 -13.75 -3.11
CA VAL A 82 18.01 -12.39 -2.79
C VAL A 82 19.14 -11.90 -3.71
N PRO A 83 20.18 -12.71 -4.02
CA PRO A 83 21.23 -12.28 -4.95
C PRO A 83 20.72 -12.06 -6.38
N ALA A 84 19.72 -12.83 -6.83
CA ALA A 84 19.11 -12.65 -8.14
C ALA A 84 18.37 -11.31 -8.23
N LEU A 85 17.56 -10.99 -7.21
CA LEU A 85 16.88 -9.70 -7.12
C LEU A 85 17.87 -8.54 -7.05
N ALA A 86 18.94 -8.67 -6.26
CA ALA A 86 19.96 -7.62 -6.13
C ALA A 86 20.64 -7.31 -7.47
N ARG A 87 20.98 -8.34 -8.25
CA ARG A 87 21.53 -8.16 -9.62
C ARG A 87 20.52 -7.49 -10.54
N ALA A 88 19.26 -7.88 -10.48
CA ALA A 88 18.22 -7.32 -11.35
C ALA A 88 17.92 -5.84 -11.05
N LEU A 89 18.00 -5.45 -9.78
CA LEU A 89 17.82 -4.05 -9.33
C LEU A 89 19.11 -3.21 -9.42
N ASN A 90 20.24 -3.83 -9.77
CA ASN A 90 21.57 -3.22 -9.74
C ASN A 90 21.90 -2.56 -8.39
N VAL A 91 21.79 -3.33 -7.31
CA VAL A 91 22.08 -2.90 -5.93
C VAL A 91 22.85 -3.99 -5.18
N SER A 92 23.45 -3.64 -4.03
CA SER A 92 24.17 -4.63 -3.23
C SER A 92 23.22 -5.70 -2.68
N ALA A 93 23.68 -6.95 -2.66
CA ALA A 93 22.91 -8.05 -2.07
C ALA A 93 22.72 -7.89 -0.56
N SER A 94 23.62 -7.15 0.13
CA SER A 94 23.44 -6.80 1.54
C SER A 94 22.22 -5.91 1.73
N THR A 95 22.05 -4.89 0.88
CA THR A 95 20.92 -3.96 0.96
C THR A 95 19.59 -4.71 0.87
N ILE A 96 19.43 -5.61 -0.11
CA ILE A 96 18.19 -6.38 -0.26
C ILE A 96 18.02 -7.36 0.90
N ARG A 97 19.10 -8.01 1.36
CA ARG A 97 19.05 -8.91 2.52
C ARG A 97 18.58 -8.20 3.79
N ASP A 98 19.05 -6.98 4.04
CA ASP A 98 18.66 -6.20 5.21
C ASP A 98 17.21 -5.74 5.13
N ILE A 99 16.73 -5.37 3.93
CA ILE A 99 15.32 -5.05 3.70
C ILE A 99 14.44 -6.29 3.95
N VAL A 100 14.79 -7.44 3.36
CA VAL A 100 14.06 -8.70 3.51
C VAL A 100 14.06 -9.23 4.95
N ARG A 101 15.07 -8.87 5.75
CA ARG A 101 15.17 -9.18 7.19
C ARG A 101 14.57 -8.11 8.09
N GLU A 102 13.92 -7.10 7.52
CA GLU A 102 13.22 -6.05 8.27
C GLU A 102 14.18 -5.21 9.14
N ARG A 103 15.47 -5.19 8.77
CA ARG A 103 16.53 -4.42 9.45
C ARG A 103 16.77 -3.06 8.80
N ARG A 104 16.25 -2.85 7.59
CA ARG A 104 16.46 -1.63 6.81
C ARG A 104 15.15 -1.21 6.14
N ASN A 105 14.88 0.08 6.22
CA ASN A 105 13.77 0.75 5.56
C ASN A 105 13.99 0.87 4.04
N ILE A 106 12.91 0.94 3.29
CA ILE A 106 12.94 1.23 1.85
C ILE A 106 13.09 2.74 1.64
N THR A 107 14.11 3.14 0.89
CA THR A 107 14.30 4.52 0.44
C THR A 107 13.55 4.79 -0.86
N ALA A 108 13.27 6.06 -1.16
CA ALA A 108 12.61 6.45 -2.41
C ALA A 108 13.32 5.91 -3.67
N VAL A 109 14.66 5.94 -3.69
CA VAL A 109 15.47 5.37 -4.78
C VAL A 109 15.23 3.87 -4.92
N MET A 110 15.15 3.13 -3.81
CA MET A 110 14.86 1.70 -3.83
C MET A 110 13.43 1.41 -4.27
N ALA A 111 12.46 2.22 -3.83
CA ALA A 111 11.06 2.13 -4.24
C ALA A 111 10.89 2.30 -5.76
N ILE A 112 11.62 3.22 -6.38
CA ILE A 112 11.64 3.39 -7.85
C ILE A 112 12.18 2.14 -8.54
N ARG A 113 13.29 1.57 -8.03
CA ARG A 113 13.88 0.35 -8.60
C ARG A 113 12.93 -0.85 -8.50
N LEU A 114 12.33 -1.05 -7.33
CA LEU A 114 11.35 -2.11 -7.09
C LEU A 114 10.12 -1.95 -7.97
N GLY A 115 9.57 -0.73 -8.06
CA GLY A 115 8.45 -0.42 -8.94
C GLY A 115 8.75 -0.71 -10.41
N ARG A 116 9.94 -0.30 -10.88
CA ARG A 116 10.37 -0.57 -12.25
C ARG A 116 10.53 -2.06 -12.53
N TYR A 117 11.05 -2.83 -11.59
CA TYR A 117 11.31 -4.27 -11.77
C TYR A 117 10.05 -5.12 -11.70
N PHE A 118 9.19 -4.87 -10.71
CA PHE A 118 7.96 -5.64 -10.49
C PHE A 118 6.75 -5.10 -11.26
N GLY A 119 6.89 -4.00 -11.99
CA GLY A 119 5.78 -3.36 -12.69
C GLY A 119 4.76 -2.72 -11.74
N THR A 120 5.18 -2.35 -10.52
CA THR A 120 4.34 -1.66 -9.53
C THR A 120 4.67 -0.17 -9.46
N SER A 121 3.85 0.61 -8.76
CA SER A 121 4.19 2.02 -8.50
C SER A 121 5.27 2.13 -7.42
N ALA A 122 6.17 3.10 -7.54
CA ALA A 122 7.11 3.44 -6.47
C ALA A 122 6.36 3.92 -5.21
N GLN A 123 5.23 4.60 -5.41
CA GLN A 123 4.36 5.08 -4.33
C GLN A 123 3.84 3.94 -3.46
N LEU A 124 3.55 2.77 -4.04
CA LEU A 124 3.12 1.60 -3.27
C LEU A 124 4.14 1.24 -2.19
N TRP A 125 5.42 1.17 -2.56
CA TRP A 125 6.50 0.83 -1.64
C TRP A 125 6.72 1.90 -0.57
N MET A 126 6.62 3.18 -0.96
CA MET A 126 6.72 4.29 0.00
C MET A 126 5.53 4.33 0.97
N ASN A 127 4.31 4.05 0.50
CA ASN A 127 3.12 4.01 1.36
C ASN A 127 3.24 2.92 2.42
N LEU A 128 3.72 1.72 2.04
CA LEU A 128 3.98 0.63 2.99
C LEU A 128 5.01 1.04 4.04
N GLN A 129 6.11 1.65 3.60
CA GLN A 129 7.14 2.15 4.51
C GLN A 129 6.58 3.21 5.46
N SER A 130 5.79 4.16 4.98
CA SER A 130 5.19 5.22 5.80
C SER A 130 4.24 4.65 6.84
N VAL A 131 3.34 3.75 6.44
CA VAL A 131 2.40 3.10 7.36
C VAL A 131 3.15 2.33 8.45
N HIS A 132 4.15 1.54 8.07
CA HIS A 132 4.98 0.81 9.03
C HIS A 132 5.74 1.75 10.00
N SER A 133 6.35 2.80 9.46
CA SER A 133 7.15 3.74 10.26
C SER A 133 6.27 4.53 11.23
N LEU A 134 5.10 4.97 10.79
CA LEU A 134 4.12 5.66 11.64
C LEU A 134 3.63 4.74 12.74
N ALA A 135 3.20 3.52 12.41
CA ALA A 135 2.69 2.58 13.40
C ALA A 135 3.75 2.26 14.48
N LYS A 136 5.01 2.07 14.06
CA LYS A 136 6.14 1.90 14.99
C LYS A 136 6.33 3.12 15.88
N ALA A 137 6.36 4.33 15.30
CA ALA A 137 6.53 5.56 16.06
C ALA A 137 5.38 5.80 17.06
N TYR A 138 4.13 5.57 16.64
CA TYR A 138 2.98 5.66 17.54
C TYR A 138 3.04 4.64 18.68
N ALA A 139 3.53 3.42 18.42
CA ALA A 139 3.70 2.42 19.47
C ALA A 139 4.82 2.78 20.46
N GLU A 140 5.86 3.49 20.02
CA GLU A 140 7.01 3.87 20.85
C GLU A 140 6.77 5.15 21.67
N CYS A 141 6.16 6.18 21.07
CA CYS A 141 6.03 7.51 21.69
C CYS A 141 4.69 8.23 21.41
N GLY A 142 3.70 7.54 20.82
CA GLY A 142 2.42 8.16 20.46
C GLY A 142 1.69 8.79 21.66
N ASP A 143 1.56 8.05 22.76
CA ASP A 143 0.86 8.50 23.97
C ASP A 143 1.54 9.71 24.64
N GLU A 144 2.86 9.80 24.57
CA GLU A 144 3.64 10.91 25.13
C GLU A 144 3.43 12.17 24.29
N ILE A 145 3.56 12.06 22.97
CA ILE A 145 3.33 13.15 22.02
C ILE A 145 1.91 13.71 22.15
N GLU A 146 0.89 12.86 22.28
CA GLU A 146 -0.50 13.31 22.42
C GLU A 146 -0.77 14.07 23.73
N ARG A 147 -0.01 13.80 24.80
CA ARG A 147 -0.11 14.53 26.06
C ARG A 147 0.60 15.88 26.00
N GLU A 148 1.74 15.94 25.32
CA GLU A 148 2.57 17.14 25.21
C GLU A 148 2.01 18.15 24.22
N ILE A 149 1.49 17.68 23.08
CA ILE A 149 1.11 18.54 21.96
C ILE A 149 -0.41 18.76 21.93
N LYS A 150 -0.84 19.98 22.23
CA LYS A 150 -2.23 20.40 22.03
C LYS A 150 -2.48 20.68 20.54
N PRO A 151 -3.49 20.07 19.90
CA PRO A 151 -3.81 20.35 18.50
C PRO A 151 -4.15 21.83 18.28
N PHE A 152 -3.46 22.47 17.34
CA PHE A 152 -3.81 23.81 16.91
C PHE A 152 -5.16 23.79 16.19
N ARG A 153 -6.15 24.49 16.75
CA ARG A 153 -7.43 24.72 16.07
C ARG A 153 -7.35 26.05 15.35
N LEU A 154 -7.40 26.02 14.02
CA LEU A 154 -7.71 27.21 13.22
C LEU A 154 -9.12 27.66 13.60
N THR A 155 -9.24 28.64 14.48
CA THR A 155 -10.50 29.37 14.63
C THR A 155 -10.62 30.27 13.40
N ASN A 156 -11.79 30.25 12.75
CA ASN A 156 -12.12 31.21 11.68
C ASN A 156 -12.30 32.65 12.22
N GLN A 157 -11.64 32.99 13.33
CA GLN A 157 -11.57 34.35 13.78
C GLN A 157 -10.52 35.03 12.91
N SER A 158 -11.00 35.88 12.00
CA SER A 158 -10.16 36.87 11.33
C SER A 158 -9.21 37.46 12.37
N PRO A 159 -7.90 37.57 12.07
CA PRO A 159 -6.99 38.25 12.98
C PRO A 159 -7.62 39.60 13.32
N PRO A 160 -7.70 40.00 14.60
CA PRO A 160 -8.16 41.34 14.93
C PRO A 160 -7.32 42.29 14.09
N CYS A 161 -8.00 43.13 13.30
CA CYS A 161 -7.34 44.16 12.52
C CYS A 161 -6.35 44.84 13.45
N VAL A 162 -5.07 44.64 13.19
CA VAL A 162 -4.04 45.38 13.90
C VAL A 162 -4.24 46.80 13.39
N ASP A 163 -4.92 47.63 14.18
CA ASP A 163 -4.92 49.07 13.97
C ASP A 163 -3.46 49.49 14.07
N ASP A 164 -2.81 49.61 12.92
CA ASP A 164 -1.60 50.39 12.73
C ASP A 164 -1.94 51.82 13.13
N THR A 165 -1.94 52.09 14.43
CA THR A 165 -1.99 53.45 14.93
C THR A 165 -0.58 53.99 14.74
N PRO A 166 -0.35 54.97 13.84
CA PRO A 166 0.95 55.58 13.75
C PRO A 166 1.15 56.36 15.04
N HIS A 167 2.10 55.92 15.87
CA HIS A 167 2.78 56.83 16.77
C HIS A 167 3.29 57.99 15.92
N LYS A 168 2.61 59.13 15.98
CA LYS A 168 3.13 60.39 15.49
C LYS A 168 3.64 61.15 16.70
N ASP A 169 4.95 61.27 16.73
CA ASP A 169 5.74 62.08 17.64
C ASP A 169 5.13 63.47 17.84
N THR A 170 4.92 63.90 19.09
CA THR A 170 5.28 65.23 19.60
C THR A 170 5.32 65.19 21.13
#